data_AF-E0UR83-F1
#
_entry.id   AF-E0UR83-F1
#
_cell.length_a   1.000
_cell.length_b   1.000
_cell.length_c   1.000
_cell.angle_alpha   90.00
_cell.angle_beta   90.00
_cell.angle_gamma   90.00
#
_symmetry.space_group_name_H-M   'P 1'
#
loop_
_entity.id
_entity.type
_entity.pdbx_description
1 polymer ?
#
loop_
_entity_poly.entity_id
_entity_poly.type
_entity_poly.pdbx_seq_one_letter_code
_entity_poly.pdbx_strand_id
1 'polypeptide(L)'
;MILQYQNELLALAAIFILLLIYLYIKRKTLPAQKTAQDLSQEKTAQKTVTDDVNKVETVAHTAPQKKAEKQITPKHGKITKDDFKLFSGKRILLAEDNLINQKVILGVLGDSGIEVVVANDGQEALDILQKDKDFIIILMDAHMPQVDGFEATRIIRKDSQYDHITIVALSGDIASDDIKKMKDAGMKEHLEKPLKIDALYDILYQYSNISKAEKTSADLEILDTQRGLQISGNDVNFYHDILKEFLSTYSNSAQELEVLLKNNKAVQADQLLLDIVGVSANIGADALTSCATDIKNSINSNEPVNLTDYSKKLQELIQAINNYFLTCN
;
A
#
# COMPACT_ATOMS: atom_id res chain seq x y z
N MET A 1 -3.14 53.76 -22.01
CA MET A 1 -3.45 53.84 -20.56
C MET A 1 -3.61 52.45 -19.93
N ILE A 2 -4.47 51.57 -20.46
CA ILE A 2 -4.70 50.22 -19.90
C ILE A 2 -3.45 49.31 -19.93
N LEU A 3 -2.68 49.28 -21.03
CA LEU A 3 -1.44 48.48 -21.10
C LEU A 3 -0.34 48.96 -20.13
N GLN A 4 -0.31 50.25 -19.81
CA GLN A 4 0.70 50.80 -18.90
C GLN A 4 0.44 50.37 -17.45
N TYR A 5 -0.84 50.33 -17.05
CA TYR A 5 -1.26 49.82 -15.75
C TYR A 5 -1.01 48.31 -15.58
N GLN A 6 -1.16 47.51 -16.64
CA GLN A 6 -0.88 46.07 -16.56
C GLN A 6 0.61 45.79 -16.34
N ASN A 7 1.49 46.56 -16.98
CA ASN A 7 2.93 46.42 -16.78
C ASN A 7 3.37 46.86 -15.37
N GLU A 8 2.78 47.91 -14.82
CA GLU A 8 3.04 48.34 -13.44
C GLU A 8 2.56 47.31 -12.40
N LEU A 9 1.39 46.69 -12.65
CA LEU A 9 0.85 45.64 -11.78
C LEU A 9 1.72 44.36 -11.80
N LEU A 10 2.22 43.98 -12.98
CA LEU A 10 3.15 42.86 -13.12
C LEU A 10 4.50 43.15 -12.45
N ALA A 11 5.00 44.38 -12.53
CA ALA A 11 6.23 44.79 -11.85
C ALA A 11 6.07 44.75 -10.32
N LEU A 12 4.95 45.21 -9.78
CA LEU A 12 4.63 45.13 -8.35
C LEU A 12 4.51 43.68 -7.86
N ALA A 13 3.87 42.81 -8.64
CA ALA A 13 3.76 41.39 -8.33
C ALA A 13 5.15 40.71 -8.29
N ALA A 14 6.03 41.02 -9.24
CA ALA A 14 7.39 40.50 -9.27
C ALA A 14 8.23 40.96 -8.06
N ILE A 15 8.12 42.24 -7.66
CA ILE A 15 8.79 42.77 -6.47
C ILE A 15 8.30 42.07 -5.21
N PHE A 16 6.99 41.83 -5.07
CA PHE A 16 6.42 41.14 -3.93
C PHE A 16 6.91 39.69 -3.82
N ILE A 17 6.97 38.97 -4.94
CA ILE A 17 7.52 37.60 -5.00
C ILE A 17 8.99 37.57 -4.59
N LEU A 18 9.81 38.51 -5.08
CA LEU A 18 11.22 38.61 -4.69
C LEU A 18 11.38 38.92 -3.19
N LEU A 19 10.50 39.73 -2.62
CA LEU A 19 10.51 40.08 -1.20
C LEU A 19 10.13 38.87 -0.32
N LEU A 20 9.17 38.05 -0.74
CA LEU A 20 8.84 36.78 -0.09
C LEU A 20 9.99 35.77 -0.15
N ILE A 21 10.65 35.63 -1.31
CA ILE A 21 11.84 34.77 -1.46
C ILE A 21 12.97 35.26 -0.55
N TYR A 22 13.22 36.57 -0.51
CA TYR A 22 14.23 37.16 0.37
C TYR A 22 13.94 36.90 1.86
N LEU A 23 12.70 37.10 2.30
CA LEU A 23 12.28 36.83 3.68
C LEU A 23 12.39 35.34 4.04
N TYR A 24 12.06 34.46 3.10
CA TYR A 24 12.19 33.02 3.27
C TYR A 24 13.67 32.61 3.46
N ILE A 25 14.57 33.08 2.59
CA ILE A 25 16.01 32.82 2.70
C ILE A 25 16.56 33.40 4.00
N LYS A 26 16.21 34.64 4.33
CA LYS A 26 16.66 35.31 5.56
C LYS A 26 16.25 34.53 6.81
N ARG A 27 15.00 34.03 6.87
CA ARG A 27 14.50 33.21 7.97
C ARG A 27 15.27 31.90 8.12
N LYS A 28 15.74 31.30 7.02
CA LYS A 28 16.52 30.05 7.03
C LYS A 28 17.99 30.26 7.40
N THR A 29 18.53 31.47 7.19
CA THR A 29 19.94 31.81 7.47
C THR A 29 20.21 32.43 8.83
N LEU A 30 19.17 32.75 9.62
CA LEU A 30 19.35 33.22 10.99
C LEU A 30 19.62 32.01 11.90
N PRO A 31 20.83 31.88 12.48
CA PRO A 31 21.06 30.87 13.52
C PRO A 31 20.16 31.20 14.71
N ALA A 32 19.50 30.18 15.25
CA ALA A 32 18.72 30.31 16.48
C ALA A 32 19.58 30.95 17.57
N GLN A 33 19.25 32.17 17.99
CA GLN A 33 19.78 32.74 19.22
C GLN A 33 19.30 31.85 20.36
N LYS A 34 20.24 31.10 20.96
CA LYS A 34 19.98 30.35 22.20
C LYS A 34 19.56 31.32 23.29
N THR A 35 18.34 31.15 23.79
CA THR A 35 17.85 31.83 24.98
C THR A 35 18.59 31.32 26.21
N ALA A 36 18.80 32.20 27.19
CA ALA A 36 19.72 32.09 28.32
C ALA A 36 19.33 31.07 29.43
N GLN A 37 18.90 29.85 29.07
CA GLN A 37 18.53 28.80 30.03
C GLN A 37 19.38 27.52 29.97
N ASP A 38 20.35 27.44 29.06
CA ASP A 38 21.16 26.22 28.83
C ASP A 38 22.61 26.30 29.34
N LEU A 39 22.90 27.25 30.24
CA LEU A 39 24.26 27.51 30.76
C LEU A 39 24.56 26.85 32.12
N SER A 40 23.81 25.83 32.52
CA SER A 40 24.02 25.17 33.81
C SER A 40 23.83 23.67 33.75
N GLN A 41 24.63 22.97 32.93
CA GLN A 41 24.88 21.52 33.12
C GLN A 41 26.07 21.00 32.31
N GLU A 42 27.21 21.70 32.32
CA GLU A 42 28.45 21.14 31.78
C GLU A 42 29.66 21.69 32.54
N LYS A 43 29.90 21.17 33.76
CA LYS A 43 31.18 21.26 34.48
C LYS A 43 31.17 20.44 35.77
N THR A 44 31.38 19.13 35.68
CA THR A 44 32.09 18.32 36.69
C THR A 44 32.48 17.00 36.02
N ALA A 45 33.66 16.92 35.42
CA ALA A 45 34.92 16.48 36.03
C ALA A 45 35.19 15.00 35.76
N GLN A 46 36.30 14.80 35.05
CA GLN A 46 36.93 13.54 34.73
C GLN A 46 37.38 12.76 35.98
N LYS A 47 37.62 11.47 35.73
CA LYS A 47 38.83 10.71 36.11
C LYS A 47 38.70 9.78 37.32
N THR A 48 38.65 8.48 37.04
CA THR A 48 39.61 7.52 37.60
C THR A 48 39.70 6.25 36.74
N VAL A 49 40.93 5.77 36.61
CA VAL A 49 41.43 4.57 35.92
C VAL A 49 41.56 3.47 36.97
N THR A 50 41.35 2.20 36.59
CA THR A 50 42.20 0.99 36.83
C THR A 50 41.38 -0.31 37.06
N ASP A 51 41.75 -1.31 36.25
CA ASP A 51 41.98 -2.73 36.56
C ASP A 51 40.85 -3.77 36.78
N ASP A 52 41.19 -4.94 36.23
CA ASP A 52 40.83 -6.33 36.55
C ASP A 52 39.59 -7.05 35.98
N VAL A 53 39.87 -7.89 34.97
CA VAL A 53 39.75 -9.37 34.91
C VAL A 53 38.53 -10.09 35.52
N ASN A 54 37.98 -10.99 34.68
CA ASN A 54 37.20 -12.23 34.91
C ASN A 54 35.65 -12.19 34.97
N LYS A 55 35.07 -12.74 33.89
CA LYS A 55 34.27 -13.99 33.82
C LYS A 55 33.11 -14.14 34.83
N VAL A 56 31.87 -14.23 34.31
CA VAL A 56 30.98 -15.41 34.31
C VAL A 56 29.61 -15.03 33.71
N GLU A 57 29.04 -16.00 33.01
CA GLU A 57 27.79 -16.03 32.24
C GLU A 57 26.53 -15.54 32.98
N THR A 58 25.57 -15.01 32.22
CA THR A 58 24.17 -15.46 32.27
C THR A 58 23.40 -15.03 31.03
N VAL A 59 22.69 -15.99 30.47
CA VAL A 59 21.84 -15.95 29.27
C VAL A 59 20.49 -15.33 29.62
N ALA A 60 19.95 -14.42 28.80
CA ALA A 60 18.50 -14.33 28.53
C ALA A 60 18.17 -13.33 27.40
N HIS A 61 17.66 -13.92 26.32
CA HIS A 61 16.72 -13.41 25.32
C HIS A 61 16.38 -11.91 25.25
N THR A 62 16.69 -11.32 24.09
CA THR A 62 15.78 -10.35 23.47
C THR A 62 15.64 -10.70 22.00
N ALA A 63 14.42 -11.06 21.60
CA ALA A 63 14.05 -11.48 20.26
C ALA A 63 14.33 -10.37 19.22
N PRO A 64 14.71 -10.72 17.98
CA PRO A 64 14.82 -9.75 16.90
C PRO A 64 13.41 -9.20 16.56
N GLN A 65 13.27 -7.89 16.70
CA GLN A 65 12.08 -7.13 16.28
C GLN A 65 11.82 -7.37 14.78
N LYS A 66 10.70 -8.02 14.45
CA LYS A 66 10.18 -8.09 13.08
C LYS A 66 9.88 -6.66 12.60
N LYS A 67 10.68 -6.15 11.66
CA LYS A 67 10.28 -5.03 10.80
C LYS A 67 8.99 -5.44 10.09
N ALA A 68 7.96 -4.60 10.18
CA ALA A 68 6.76 -4.75 9.37
C ALA A 68 7.17 -4.78 7.89
N GLU A 69 6.86 -5.89 7.21
CA GLU A 69 7.03 -6.03 5.78
C GLU A 69 6.08 -5.03 5.10
N LYS A 70 6.63 -3.99 4.47
CA LYS A 70 5.91 -3.17 3.50
C LYS A 70 5.49 -4.10 2.37
N GLN A 71 4.18 -4.33 2.21
CA GLN A 71 3.66 -4.95 0.99
C GLN A 71 4.15 -4.16 -0.23
N ILE A 72 4.63 -4.89 -1.23
CA ILE A 72 5.22 -4.35 -2.45
C ILE A 72 4.08 -3.76 -3.29
N THR A 73 3.97 -2.43 -3.37
CA THR A 73 3.13 -1.81 -4.40
C THR A 73 3.71 -2.16 -5.78
N PRO A 74 2.90 -2.59 -6.76
CA PRO A 74 3.40 -2.85 -8.10
C PRO A 74 4.03 -1.58 -8.64
N LYS A 75 5.24 -1.66 -9.20
CA LYS A 75 5.81 -0.52 -9.93
C LYS A 75 4.88 -0.22 -11.11
N HIS A 76 4.18 0.90 -11.03
CA HIS A 76 3.33 1.41 -12.10
C HIS A 76 3.98 2.62 -12.77
N GLY A 77 3.57 2.89 -14.02
CA GLY A 77 3.91 4.13 -14.70
C GLY A 77 3.16 5.33 -14.11
N LYS A 78 2.99 6.39 -14.90
CA LYS A 78 2.17 7.54 -14.51
C LYS A 78 0.71 7.10 -14.30
N ILE A 79 0.16 7.29 -13.11
CA ILE A 79 -1.26 7.03 -12.85
C ILE A 79 -2.13 8.13 -13.45
N THR A 80 -3.24 7.70 -14.02
CA THR A 80 -4.31 8.52 -14.55
C THR A 80 -5.62 8.24 -13.80
N LYS A 81 -6.67 9.03 -14.06
CA LYS A 81 -7.97 8.80 -13.43
C LYS A 81 -8.59 7.46 -13.83
N ASP A 82 -8.32 6.98 -15.05
CA ASP A 82 -8.89 5.72 -15.54
C ASP A 82 -8.38 4.51 -14.76
N ASP A 83 -7.17 4.57 -14.22
CA ASP A 83 -6.60 3.47 -13.42
C ASP A 83 -7.40 3.23 -12.13
N PHE A 84 -8.09 4.25 -11.61
CA PHE A 84 -8.95 4.09 -10.43
C PHE A 84 -10.19 3.24 -10.68
N LYS A 85 -10.55 2.95 -11.93
CA LYS A 85 -11.63 2.00 -12.25
C LYS A 85 -11.39 0.61 -11.69
N LEU A 86 -10.14 0.27 -11.41
CA LEU A 86 -9.76 -0.94 -10.68
C LEU A 86 -10.50 -1.08 -9.34
N PHE A 87 -10.81 0.04 -8.69
CA PHE A 87 -11.49 0.09 -7.39
C PHE A 87 -13.02 0.27 -7.50
N SER A 88 -13.61 0.06 -8.68
CA SER A 88 -15.06 0.19 -8.88
C SER A 88 -15.85 -0.67 -7.89
N GLY A 89 -16.94 -0.12 -7.35
CA GLY A 89 -17.78 -0.78 -6.33
C GLY A 89 -17.23 -0.71 -4.91
N LYS A 90 -16.04 -0.16 -4.69
CA LYS A 90 -15.52 0.13 -3.35
C LYS A 90 -16.11 1.43 -2.80
N ARG A 91 -16.23 1.50 -1.48
CA ARG A 91 -16.78 2.65 -0.76
C ARG A 91 -15.72 3.29 0.13
N ILE A 92 -15.57 4.60 0.00
CA ILE A 92 -14.60 5.42 0.75
C ILE A 92 -15.34 6.51 1.48
N LEU A 93 -15.01 6.71 2.76
CA LEU A 93 -15.44 7.88 3.51
C LEU A 93 -14.31 8.94 3.48
N LEU A 94 -14.63 10.12 2.98
CA LEU A 94 -13.74 11.28 2.97
C LEU A 94 -14.19 12.27 4.05
N ALA A 95 -13.36 12.51 5.05
CA ALA A 95 -13.56 13.56 6.06
C ALA A 95 -12.58 14.71 5.81
N GLU A 96 -13.08 15.83 5.31
CA GLU A 96 -12.29 17.01 4.90
C GLU A 96 -13.18 18.25 5.00
N ASP A 97 -12.73 19.30 5.69
CA ASP A 97 -13.53 20.52 5.92
C ASP A 97 -13.43 21.54 4.77
N ASN A 98 -12.41 21.43 3.91
CA ASN A 98 -12.20 22.33 2.79
C ASN A 98 -12.87 21.83 1.50
N LEU A 99 -13.91 22.55 1.05
CA LEU A 99 -14.64 22.25 -0.19
C LEU A 99 -13.76 22.12 -1.44
N ILE A 100 -12.63 22.84 -1.52
CA ILE A 100 -11.71 22.73 -2.67
C ILE A 100 -10.97 21.40 -2.61
N ASN A 101 -10.47 21.00 -1.44
CA ASN A 101 -9.80 19.70 -1.26
C ASN A 101 -10.76 18.53 -1.49
N GLN A 102 -12.01 18.64 -1.01
CA GLN A 102 -13.07 17.69 -1.34
C GLN A 102 -13.23 17.54 -2.85
N LYS A 103 -13.36 18.66 -3.58
CA LYS A 103 -13.49 18.67 -5.05
C LYS A 103 -12.28 18.08 -5.76
N VAL A 104 -11.07 18.25 -5.23
CA VAL A 104 -9.86 17.63 -5.78
C VAL A 104 -9.96 16.10 -5.68
N ILE A 105 -10.29 15.57 -4.50
CA ILE A 105 -10.40 14.12 -4.28
C ILE A 105 -11.54 13.53 -5.11
N LEU A 106 -12.72 14.14 -5.06
CA LEU A 106 -13.87 13.74 -5.89
C LEU A 106 -13.55 13.85 -7.38
N GLY A 107 -12.78 14.86 -7.78
CA GLY A 107 -12.36 15.03 -9.17
C GLY A 107 -11.36 13.96 -9.62
N VAL A 108 -10.45 13.50 -8.75
CA VAL A 108 -9.49 12.42 -9.04
C VAL A 108 -10.21 11.08 -9.11
N LEU A 109 -11.13 10.80 -8.18
CA LEU A 109 -11.87 9.54 -8.09
C LEU A 109 -13.14 9.53 -8.96
N GLY A 110 -13.50 10.65 -9.58
CA GLY A 110 -14.66 10.76 -10.46
C GLY A 110 -14.59 9.76 -11.61
N ASP A 111 -15.75 9.20 -11.99
CA ASP A 111 -15.91 8.23 -13.08
C ASP A 111 -15.18 6.88 -12.88
N SER A 112 -14.61 6.64 -11.71
CA SER A 112 -13.95 5.36 -11.35
C SER A 112 -14.93 4.26 -10.92
N GLY A 113 -16.17 4.62 -10.56
CA GLY A 113 -17.12 3.69 -9.95
C GLY A 113 -16.92 3.48 -8.44
N ILE A 114 -15.97 4.19 -7.82
CA ILE A 114 -15.85 4.27 -6.36
C ILE A 114 -16.98 5.16 -5.82
N GLU A 115 -17.67 4.70 -4.77
CA GLU A 115 -18.58 5.55 -4.01
C GLU A 115 -17.79 6.33 -2.95
N VAL A 116 -17.77 7.65 -3.06
CA VAL A 116 -17.15 8.53 -2.08
C VAL A 116 -18.23 9.23 -1.28
N VAL A 117 -18.35 8.89 0.00
CA VAL A 117 -19.21 9.59 0.96
C VAL A 117 -18.38 10.68 1.62
N VAL A 118 -18.90 11.90 1.70
CA VAL A 118 -18.16 13.07 2.23
C VAL A 118 -18.72 13.47 3.59
N ALA A 119 -17.81 13.72 4.52
CA ALA A 119 -18.03 14.37 5.81
C ALA A 119 -17.24 15.69 5.85
N ASN A 120 -17.83 16.74 6.40
CA ASN A 120 -17.24 18.07 6.46
C ASN A 120 -16.45 18.31 7.76
N ASP A 121 -16.52 17.40 8.72
CA ASP A 121 -15.69 17.37 9.92
C ASP A 121 -15.63 15.96 10.53
N GLY A 122 -14.90 15.80 11.63
CA GLY A 122 -14.77 14.51 12.32
C GLY A 122 -16.06 14.02 12.97
N GLN A 123 -16.98 14.91 13.36
CA GLN A 123 -18.25 14.53 13.97
C GLN A 123 -19.20 13.95 12.92
N GLU A 124 -19.30 14.60 11.75
CA GLU A 124 -20.10 14.08 10.63
C GLU A 124 -19.58 12.72 10.16
N ALA A 125 -18.27 12.50 10.15
CA ALA A 125 -17.68 11.20 9.84
C ALA A 125 -18.11 10.10 10.84
N LEU A 126 -18.15 10.43 12.14
CA LEU A 126 -18.64 9.52 13.17
C LEU A 126 -20.15 9.24 13.02
N ASP A 127 -20.95 10.26 12.73
CA ASP A 127 -22.40 10.13 12.53
C ASP A 127 -22.75 9.29 11.30
N ILE A 128 -21.94 9.35 10.25
CA ILE A 128 -22.04 8.47 9.07
C ILE A 128 -21.70 7.03 9.47
N LEU A 129 -20.58 6.82 10.16
CA LEU A 129 -20.14 5.47 10.57
C LEU A 129 -21.13 4.76 11.48
N GLN A 130 -21.84 5.51 12.33
CA GLN A 130 -22.91 4.96 13.17
C GLN A 130 -24.09 4.39 12.36
N LYS A 131 -24.35 4.93 11.17
CA LYS A 131 -25.45 4.51 10.29
C LYS A 131 -25.01 3.47 9.27
N ASP A 132 -23.77 3.57 8.82
CA ASP A 132 -23.20 2.79 7.72
C ASP A 132 -21.72 2.55 7.97
N LYS A 133 -21.31 1.29 8.00
CA LYS A 133 -19.93 0.87 8.29
C LYS A 133 -19.26 0.19 7.11
N ASP A 134 -19.93 0.14 5.96
CA ASP A 134 -19.44 -0.52 4.77
C ASP A 134 -18.50 0.40 3.98
N PHE A 135 -17.35 0.68 4.59
CA PHE A 135 -16.25 1.43 4.00
C PHE A 135 -14.96 0.62 4.09
N ILE A 136 -14.18 0.61 3.02
CA ILE A 136 -12.85 -0.04 3.05
C ILE A 136 -11.79 0.90 3.65
N ILE A 137 -11.96 2.20 3.42
CA ILE A 137 -10.97 3.22 3.73
C ILE A 137 -11.68 4.50 4.17
N ILE A 138 -11.12 5.15 5.18
CA ILE A 138 -11.43 6.53 5.57
C ILE A 138 -10.22 7.40 5.25
N LEU A 139 -10.40 8.38 4.36
CA LEU A 139 -9.45 9.46 4.14
C LEU A 139 -9.79 10.58 5.13
N MET A 140 -8.97 10.74 6.17
CA MET A 140 -9.26 11.61 7.32
C MET A 140 -8.31 12.80 7.33
N ASP A 141 -8.81 14.02 7.15
CA ASP A 141 -8.01 15.22 7.40
C ASP A 141 -7.60 15.28 8.88
N ALA A 142 -6.31 15.49 9.13
CA ALA A 142 -5.77 15.57 10.47
C ALA A 142 -6.30 16.78 11.25
N HIS A 143 -6.63 17.87 10.53
CA HIS A 143 -7.05 19.14 11.14
C HIS A 143 -8.39 19.58 10.59
N MET A 144 -9.43 19.52 11.43
CA MET A 144 -10.80 19.94 11.12
C MET A 144 -11.40 20.67 12.33
N PRO A 145 -12.42 21.52 12.14
CA PRO A 145 -13.16 22.13 13.24
C PRO A 145 -13.97 21.08 14.02
N GLN A 146 -14.40 21.47 15.24
CA GLN A 146 -15.16 20.62 16.17
C GLN A 146 -14.37 19.40 16.65
N VAL A 147 -14.42 18.31 15.90
CA VAL A 147 -13.71 17.06 16.18
C VAL A 147 -12.61 16.92 15.14
N ASP A 148 -11.36 16.98 15.59
CA ASP A 148 -10.21 16.80 14.71
C ASP A 148 -10.05 15.33 14.28
N GLY A 149 -9.27 15.09 13.21
CA GLY A 149 -9.10 13.76 12.65
C GLY A 149 -8.43 12.77 13.60
N PHE A 150 -7.55 13.24 14.51
CA PHE A 150 -6.91 12.38 15.51
C PHE A 150 -7.91 11.93 16.57
N GLU A 151 -8.77 12.83 17.04
CA GLU A 151 -9.83 12.54 17.99
C GLU A 151 -10.88 11.61 17.39
N ALA A 152 -11.36 11.92 16.17
CA ALA A 152 -12.28 11.04 15.44
C ALA A 152 -11.68 9.63 15.29
N THR A 153 -10.42 9.52 14.88
CA THR A 153 -9.73 8.22 14.76
C THR A 153 -9.69 7.47 16.10
N ARG A 154 -9.34 8.16 17.20
CA ARG A 154 -9.33 7.53 18.54
C ARG A 154 -10.72 7.04 18.95
N ILE A 155 -11.78 7.77 18.58
CA ILE A 155 -13.16 7.35 18.86
C ILE A 155 -13.51 6.12 18.03
N ILE A 156 -13.20 6.12 16.73
CA ILE A 156 -13.43 4.97 15.83
C ILE A 156 -12.70 3.73 16.34
N ARG A 157 -11.44 3.86 16.77
CA ARG A 157 -10.60 2.74 17.25
C ARG A 157 -10.97 2.22 18.64
N LYS A 158 -11.88 2.87 19.38
CA LYS A 158 -12.44 2.31 20.61
C LYS A 158 -13.49 1.23 20.36
N ASP A 159 -14.00 1.14 19.14
CA ASP A 159 -15.05 0.21 18.77
C ASP A 159 -14.54 -0.76 17.70
N SER A 160 -14.38 -2.03 18.10
CA SER A 160 -13.81 -3.09 17.27
C SER A 160 -14.60 -3.36 15.98
N GLN A 161 -15.85 -2.89 15.88
CA GLN A 161 -16.64 -3.06 14.66
C GLN A 161 -16.09 -2.27 13.47
N TYR A 162 -15.15 -1.34 13.67
CA TYR A 162 -14.51 -0.53 12.63
C TYR A 162 -13.05 -0.94 12.36
N ASP A 163 -12.55 -2.01 12.97
CA ASP A 163 -11.16 -2.45 12.82
C ASP A 163 -10.81 -2.89 11.39
N HIS A 164 -11.81 -3.29 10.60
CA HIS A 164 -11.64 -3.61 9.17
C HIS A 164 -11.39 -2.37 8.31
N ILE A 165 -11.79 -1.19 8.78
CA ILE A 165 -11.71 0.06 8.00
C ILE A 165 -10.30 0.66 8.16
N THR A 166 -9.59 0.83 7.06
CA THR A 166 -8.28 1.48 7.09
C THR A 166 -8.43 3.00 7.17
N ILE A 167 -7.83 3.63 8.18
CA ILE A 167 -7.85 5.10 8.32
C ILE A 167 -6.51 5.66 7.84
N VAL A 168 -6.57 6.55 6.86
CA VAL A 168 -5.41 7.20 6.22
C VAL A 168 -5.49 8.70 6.46
N ALA A 169 -4.45 9.27 7.05
CA ALA A 169 -4.39 10.70 7.33
C ALA A 169 -4.19 11.51 6.03
N LEU A 170 -4.87 12.63 5.87
CA LEU A 170 -4.53 13.68 4.91
C LEU A 170 -3.81 14.80 5.69
N SER A 171 -2.54 15.09 5.38
CA SER A 171 -1.75 16.10 6.12
C SER A 171 -0.98 17.03 5.20
N GLY A 172 -0.90 18.32 5.54
CA GLY A 172 -0.13 19.33 4.79
C GLY A 172 1.30 19.57 5.27
N ASP A 173 1.66 19.12 6.48
CA ASP A 173 3.02 19.19 7.02
C ASP A 173 3.33 17.89 7.79
N ILE A 174 4.56 17.41 7.71
CA ILE A 174 5.00 16.19 8.37
C ILE A 174 6.18 16.55 9.28
N ALA A 175 5.85 17.08 10.46
CA ALA A 175 6.79 17.04 11.56
C ALA A 175 6.87 15.60 12.10
N SER A 176 8.03 15.21 12.63
CA SER A 176 8.22 13.90 13.29
C SER A 176 7.20 13.63 14.38
N ASP A 177 6.75 14.70 15.06
CA ASP A 177 5.75 14.63 16.11
C ASP A 177 4.36 14.27 15.58
N ASP A 178 4.04 14.64 14.34
CA ASP A 178 2.74 14.36 13.73
C ASP A 178 2.64 12.91 13.25
N ILE A 179 3.74 12.33 12.74
CA ILE A 179 3.79 10.88 12.43
C ILE A 179 3.51 10.05 13.68
N LYS A 180 4.10 10.44 14.83
CA LYS A 180 3.88 9.73 16.09
C LYS A 180 2.41 9.85 16.53
N LYS A 181 1.83 11.05 16.48
CA LYS A 181 0.40 11.26 16.79
C LYS A 181 -0.52 10.47 15.88
N MET A 182 -0.22 10.37 14.58
CA MET A 182 -1.00 9.56 13.62
C MET A 182 -1.01 8.10 14.04
N LYS A 183 0.17 7.54 14.33
CA LYS A 183 0.32 6.15 14.76
C LYS A 183 -0.38 5.90 16.10
N ASP A 184 -0.18 6.79 17.08
CA ASP A 184 -0.78 6.67 18.41
C ASP A 184 -2.31 6.80 18.37
N ALA A 185 -2.86 7.54 17.41
CA ALA A 185 -4.31 7.61 17.18
C ALA A 185 -4.89 6.36 16.50
N GLY A 186 -4.06 5.53 15.87
CA GLY A 186 -4.47 4.32 15.14
C GLY A 186 -4.69 4.52 13.63
N MET A 187 -4.08 5.57 13.05
CA MET A 187 -4.00 5.77 11.60
C MET A 187 -2.90 4.87 11.02
N LYS A 188 -3.18 4.26 9.87
CA LYS A 188 -2.29 3.25 9.28
C LYS A 188 -1.27 3.85 8.33
N GLU A 189 -1.66 4.87 7.58
CA GLU A 189 -0.84 5.57 6.60
C GLU A 189 -1.18 7.07 6.57
N HIS A 190 -0.42 7.82 5.77
CA HIS A 190 -0.68 9.23 5.51
C HIS A 190 -0.49 9.58 4.03
N LEU A 191 -1.20 10.60 3.58
CA LEU A 191 -1.08 11.23 2.27
C LEU A 191 -0.77 12.71 2.47
N GLU A 192 0.32 13.16 1.84
CA GLU A 192 0.70 14.57 1.82
C GLU A 192 -0.27 15.38 0.96
N LYS A 193 -0.67 16.56 1.46
CA LYS A 193 -1.28 17.62 0.68
C LYS A 193 -0.15 18.50 0.10
N PRO A 194 -0.18 18.89 -1.19
CA PRO A 194 -1.21 18.60 -2.18
C PRO A 194 -1.21 17.11 -2.59
N LEU A 195 -2.42 16.56 -2.71
CA LEU A 195 -2.62 15.13 -2.95
C LEU A 195 -1.98 14.69 -4.27
N LYS A 196 -1.07 13.71 -4.19
CA LYS A 196 -0.45 13.07 -5.35
C LYS A 196 -1.31 11.89 -5.78
N ILE A 197 -1.68 11.85 -7.06
CA ILE A 197 -2.55 10.79 -7.63
C ILE A 197 -1.91 9.40 -7.46
N ASP A 198 -0.62 9.28 -7.77
CA ASP A 198 0.13 8.01 -7.63
C ASP A 198 0.08 7.50 -6.18
N ALA A 199 0.28 8.39 -5.20
CA ALA A 199 0.26 8.00 -3.78
C ALA A 199 -1.13 7.57 -3.30
N LEU A 200 -2.19 8.26 -3.76
CA LEU A 200 -3.56 7.85 -3.47
C LEU A 200 -3.84 6.46 -4.07
N TYR A 201 -3.43 6.23 -5.32
CA TYR A 201 -3.60 4.94 -5.99
C TYR A 201 -2.91 3.81 -5.23
N ASP A 202 -1.66 4.00 -4.82
CA ASP A 202 -0.89 3.03 -4.03
C ASP A 202 -1.60 2.63 -2.72
N ILE A 203 -2.13 3.63 -1.99
CA ILE A 203 -2.89 3.41 -0.76
C ILE A 203 -4.17 2.62 -1.03
N LEU A 204 -4.94 3.01 -2.06
CA LEU A 204 -6.14 2.27 -2.41
C LEU A 204 -5.80 0.84 -2.81
N TYR A 205 -4.76 0.63 -3.62
CA TYR A 205 -4.30 -0.71 -4.02
C TYR A 205 -3.95 -1.59 -2.83
N GLN A 206 -3.19 -1.05 -1.87
CA GLN A 206 -2.76 -1.77 -0.69
C GLN A 206 -3.92 -2.15 0.25
N TYR A 207 -4.96 -1.32 0.36
CA TYR A 207 -5.99 -1.47 1.39
C TYR A 207 -7.41 -1.77 0.89
N SER A 208 -7.62 -1.83 -0.42
CA SER A 208 -8.92 -2.19 -1.01
C SER A 208 -9.20 -3.69 -1.04
N ASN A 209 -8.27 -4.51 -0.51
CA ASN A 209 -8.24 -5.97 -0.68
C ASN A 209 -8.50 -6.35 -2.15
N ILE A 210 -7.92 -5.57 -3.06
CA ILE A 210 -7.81 -5.98 -4.46
C ILE A 210 -6.69 -7.02 -4.48
N SER A 211 -7.06 -8.21 -4.04
CA SER A 211 -6.59 -9.44 -4.62
C SER A 211 -6.91 -9.30 -6.10
N LYS A 212 -5.91 -8.83 -6.87
CA LYS A 212 -5.83 -8.85 -8.33
C LYS A 212 -7.19 -9.16 -8.97
N ALA A 213 -7.98 -8.09 -9.20
CA ALA A 213 -9.38 -8.10 -9.60
C ALA A 213 -9.91 -9.44 -10.11
N GLU A 214 -11.00 -9.92 -9.53
CA GLU A 214 -11.86 -10.97 -10.07
C GLU A 214 -12.23 -10.64 -11.53
N LYS A 215 -11.34 -11.00 -12.45
CA LYS A 215 -11.79 -11.62 -13.69
C LYS A 215 -12.33 -12.96 -13.25
N THR A 216 -13.57 -13.27 -13.61
CA THR A 216 -14.04 -14.65 -13.67
C THR A 216 -12.91 -15.51 -14.22
N SER A 217 -12.59 -16.65 -13.61
CA SER A 217 -11.48 -17.53 -14.04
C SER A 217 -11.53 -17.93 -15.53
N ALA A 218 -12.65 -17.66 -16.19
CA ALA A 218 -12.85 -17.74 -17.64
C ALA A 218 -12.17 -16.64 -18.47
N ASP A 219 -11.93 -15.43 -17.93
CA ASP A 219 -11.44 -14.24 -18.65
C ASP A 219 -9.99 -13.85 -18.31
N LEU A 220 -9.35 -14.57 -17.37
CA LEU A 220 -7.91 -14.44 -17.15
C LEU A 220 -7.17 -15.02 -18.34
N GLU A 221 -6.24 -14.23 -18.87
CA GLU A 221 -5.30 -14.73 -19.86
C GLU A 221 -4.51 -15.89 -19.22
N ILE A 222 -4.49 -17.02 -19.90
CA ILE A 222 -3.87 -18.24 -19.39
C ILE A 222 -2.37 -17.99 -19.13
N LEU A 223 -1.72 -17.23 -20.01
CA LEU A 223 -0.32 -16.81 -19.91
C LEU A 223 -0.16 -15.38 -20.44
N ASP A 224 -0.06 -14.40 -19.53
CA ASP A 224 0.29 -13.02 -19.87
C ASP A 224 1.82 -12.91 -20.07
N THR A 225 2.25 -13.13 -21.31
CA THR A 225 3.67 -13.12 -21.68
C THR A 225 4.32 -11.74 -21.51
N GLN A 226 3.56 -10.67 -21.71
CA GLN A 226 4.06 -9.30 -21.54
C GLN A 226 4.39 -9.04 -20.07
N ARG A 227 3.49 -9.40 -19.15
CA ARG A 227 3.72 -9.30 -17.71
C ARG A 227 4.87 -10.20 -17.26
N GLY A 228 4.90 -11.45 -17.72
CA GLY A 228 5.96 -12.39 -17.39
C GLY A 228 7.35 -11.86 -17.79
N LEU A 229 7.49 -11.36 -19.02
CA LEU A 229 8.71 -10.71 -19.50
C LEU A 229 9.10 -9.50 -18.64
N GLN A 230 8.15 -8.65 -18.26
CA GLN A 230 8.42 -7.49 -17.41
C GLN A 230 8.99 -7.88 -16.04
N ILE A 231 8.44 -8.93 -15.41
CA ILE A 231 8.95 -9.46 -14.12
C ILE A 231 10.37 -10.00 -14.28
N SER A 232 10.66 -10.63 -15.42
CA SER A 232 12.00 -11.07 -15.83
C SER A 232 12.94 -9.93 -16.28
N GLY A 233 12.57 -8.65 -16.08
CA GLY A 233 13.40 -7.51 -16.49
C GLY A 233 13.48 -7.31 -18.00
N ASN A 234 12.49 -7.81 -18.74
CA ASN A 234 12.44 -7.94 -20.21
C ASN A 234 13.57 -8.79 -20.80
N ASP A 235 14.18 -9.67 -20.00
CA ASP A 235 15.14 -10.67 -20.48
C ASP A 235 14.38 -11.89 -21.02
N VAL A 236 14.34 -12.00 -22.34
CA VAL A 236 13.62 -13.07 -23.06
C VAL A 236 14.23 -14.45 -22.77
N ASN A 237 15.55 -14.55 -22.66
CA ASN A 237 16.21 -15.83 -22.42
C ASN A 237 15.93 -16.31 -20.99
N PHE A 238 16.03 -15.40 -20.02
CA PHE A 238 15.69 -15.71 -18.64
C PHE A 238 14.21 -16.08 -18.49
N TYR A 239 13.30 -15.36 -19.16
CA TYR A 239 11.88 -15.71 -19.15
C TYR A 239 11.63 -17.10 -19.76
N HIS A 240 12.31 -17.41 -20.86
CA HIS A 240 12.26 -18.72 -21.49
C HIS A 240 12.75 -19.86 -20.56
N ASP A 241 13.83 -19.62 -19.81
CA ASP A 241 14.35 -20.57 -18.83
C ASP A 241 13.37 -20.80 -17.66
N ILE A 242 12.74 -19.74 -17.14
CA ILE A 242 11.71 -19.87 -16.10
C ILE A 242 10.51 -20.67 -16.59
N LEU A 243 10.05 -20.44 -17.84
CA LEU A 243 8.95 -21.21 -18.42
C LEU A 243 9.28 -22.70 -18.58
N LYS A 244 10.52 -23.03 -18.97
CA LYS A 244 10.99 -24.42 -19.04
C LYS A 244 11.04 -25.07 -17.67
N GLU A 245 11.58 -24.36 -16.68
CA GLU A 245 11.63 -24.82 -15.29
C GLU A 245 10.22 -25.06 -14.74
N PHE A 246 9.27 -24.20 -15.08
CA PHE A 246 7.87 -24.41 -14.72
C PHE A 246 7.32 -25.72 -15.30
N LEU A 247 7.55 -25.96 -16.60
CA LEU A 247 7.08 -27.18 -17.27
C LEU A 247 7.75 -28.44 -16.69
N SER A 248 9.05 -28.42 -16.38
CA SER A 248 9.73 -29.58 -15.82
C SER A 248 9.29 -29.90 -14.40
N THR A 249 9.05 -28.86 -13.60
CA THR A 249 8.92 -29.01 -12.15
C THR A 249 7.46 -29.09 -11.70
N TYR A 250 6.53 -28.40 -12.37
CA TYR A 250 5.14 -28.26 -11.91
C TYR A 250 4.08 -28.83 -12.85
N SER A 251 4.42 -29.40 -14.01
CA SER A 251 3.40 -29.95 -14.94
C SER A 251 2.56 -31.09 -14.37
N ASN A 252 3.06 -31.81 -13.37
CA ASN A 252 2.36 -32.92 -12.69
C ASN A 252 1.81 -32.53 -11.30
N SER A 253 1.80 -31.23 -10.98
CA SER A 253 1.40 -30.73 -9.67
C SER A 253 -0.05 -31.06 -9.30
N ALA A 254 -0.96 -31.17 -10.29
CA ALA A 254 -2.35 -31.55 -10.03
C ALA A 254 -2.46 -32.97 -9.44
N GLN A 255 -1.73 -33.93 -10.00
CA GLN A 255 -1.67 -35.30 -9.51
C GLN A 255 -0.97 -35.38 -8.15
N GLU A 256 0.10 -34.60 -7.96
CA GLU A 256 0.81 -34.54 -6.68
C GLU A 256 -0.08 -33.98 -5.56
N LEU A 257 -0.81 -32.89 -5.81
CA LEU A 257 -1.79 -32.34 -4.88
C LEU A 257 -2.89 -33.36 -4.54
N GLU A 258 -3.40 -34.08 -5.53
CA GLU A 258 -4.41 -35.12 -5.30
C GLU A 258 -3.88 -36.22 -4.37
N VAL A 259 -2.65 -36.66 -4.56
CA VAL A 259 -1.98 -37.66 -3.70
C VAL A 259 -1.76 -37.11 -2.29
N LEU A 260 -1.30 -35.87 -2.15
CA LEU A 260 -1.05 -35.26 -0.84
C LEU A 260 -2.35 -35.09 -0.04
N LEU A 261 -3.42 -34.59 -0.68
CA LEU A 261 -4.72 -34.40 -0.04
C LEU A 261 -5.37 -35.73 0.36
N LYS A 262 -5.36 -36.75 -0.52
CA LYS A 262 -5.88 -38.09 -0.20
C LYS A 262 -5.16 -38.75 0.99
N ASN A 263 -3.88 -38.45 1.17
CA ASN A 263 -3.05 -38.98 2.25
C ASN A 263 -3.03 -38.08 3.50
N ASN A 264 -3.90 -37.06 3.60
CA ASN A 264 -3.97 -36.11 4.71
C ASN A 264 -2.65 -35.35 4.97
N LYS A 265 -1.84 -35.13 3.94
CA LYS A 265 -0.55 -34.42 4.02
C LYS A 265 -0.71 -32.92 3.78
N ALA A 266 -1.58 -32.27 4.56
CA ALA A 266 -1.97 -30.87 4.38
C ALA A 266 -0.77 -29.90 4.35
N VAL A 267 0.22 -30.08 5.22
CA VAL A 267 1.44 -29.22 5.27
C VAL A 267 2.25 -29.30 3.97
N GLN A 268 2.36 -30.50 3.38
CA GLN A 268 3.12 -30.70 2.13
C GLN A 268 2.34 -30.13 0.94
N ALA A 269 1.02 -30.27 0.94
CA ALA A 269 0.16 -29.65 -0.07
C ALA A 269 0.24 -28.11 0.01
N ASP A 270 0.23 -27.55 1.23
CA ASP A 270 0.33 -26.11 1.48
C ASP A 270 1.64 -25.52 0.96
N GLN A 271 2.76 -26.23 1.15
CA GLN A 271 4.07 -25.84 0.63
C GLN A 271 4.11 -25.88 -0.90
N LEU A 272 3.62 -26.96 -1.52
CA LEU A 272 3.55 -27.09 -2.97
C LEU A 272 2.70 -25.97 -3.59
N LEU A 273 1.55 -25.65 -2.99
CA LEU A 273 0.69 -24.55 -3.43
C LEU A 273 1.37 -23.19 -3.29
N LEU A 274 2.13 -22.97 -2.20
CA LEU A 274 2.90 -21.74 -2.03
C LEU A 274 3.94 -21.56 -3.14
N ASP A 275 4.66 -22.63 -3.48
CA ASP A 275 5.64 -22.62 -4.56
C ASP A 275 4.96 -22.34 -5.91
N ILE A 276 3.84 -23.01 -6.19
CA ILE A 276 3.03 -22.77 -7.41
C ILE A 276 2.54 -21.34 -7.48
N VAL A 277 2.00 -20.77 -6.39
CA VAL A 277 1.55 -19.36 -6.35
C VAL A 277 2.70 -18.42 -6.71
N GLY A 278 3.88 -18.64 -6.12
CA GLY A 278 5.07 -17.84 -6.40
C GLY A 278 5.51 -17.93 -7.87
N VAL A 279 5.69 -19.15 -8.39
CA VAL A 279 6.20 -19.35 -9.76
C VAL A 279 5.17 -18.95 -10.82
N SER A 280 3.90 -19.32 -10.66
CA SER A 280 2.83 -18.95 -11.60
C SER A 280 2.64 -17.44 -11.70
N ALA A 281 2.74 -16.71 -10.58
CA ALA A 281 2.65 -15.25 -10.58
C ALA A 281 3.81 -14.59 -11.34
N ASN A 282 5.02 -15.16 -11.26
CA ASN A 282 6.21 -14.65 -11.94
C ASN A 282 6.14 -14.84 -13.46
N ILE A 283 5.50 -15.91 -13.93
CA ILE A 283 5.41 -16.18 -15.36
C ILE A 283 4.20 -15.51 -16.04
N GLY A 284 3.33 -14.84 -15.27
CA GLY A 284 2.10 -14.23 -15.77
C GLY A 284 0.91 -15.20 -15.89
N ALA A 285 0.92 -16.31 -15.15
CA ALA A 285 -0.12 -17.34 -15.18
C ALA A 285 -1.20 -17.12 -14.10
N ASP A 286 -1.89 -15.99 -14.19
CA ASP A 286 -2.77 -15.47 -13.14
C ASP A 286 -3.95 -16.39 -12.82
N ALA A 287 -4.48 -17.08 -13.83
CA ALA A 287 -5.55 -18.07 -13.65
C ALA A 287 -5.13 -19.22 -12.74
N LEU A 288 -3.90 -19.73 -12.91
CA LEU A 288 -3.36 -20.81 -12.08
C LEU A 288 -3.03 -20.31 -10.66
N THR A 289 -2.49 -19.09 -10.55
CA THR A 289 -2.22 -18.45 -9.25
C THR A 289 -3.49 -18.32 -8.40
N SER A 290 -4.60 -17.92 -9.01
CA SER A 290 -5.90 -17.82 -8.33
C SER A 290 -6.35 -19.18 -7.82
N CYS A 291 -6.41 -20.20 -8.70
CA CYS A 291 -6.83 -21.54 -8.29
C CYS A 291 -5.97 -22.11 -7.16
N ALA A 292 -4.65 -21.92 -7.21
CA ALA A 292 -3.75 -22.38 -6.16
C ALA A 292 -4.00 -21.65 -4.82
N THR A 293 -4.31 -20.35 -4.86
CA THR A 293 -4.64 -19.56 -3.68
C THR A 293 -5.96 -20.00 -3.05
N ASP A 294 -6.99 -20.26 -3.88
CA ASP A 294 -8.31 -20.72 -3.41
C ASP A 294 -8.22 -22.08 -2.73
N ILE A 295 -7.43 -23.00 -3.30
CA ILE A 295 -7.14 -24.30 -2.69
C ILE A 295 -6.43 -24.12 -1.34
N LYS A 296 -5.43 -23.24 -1.28
CA LYS A 296 -4.68 -22.97 -0.04
C LYS A 296 -5.61 -22.43 1.06
N ASN A 297 -6.51 -21.51 0.72
CA ASN A 297 -7.51 -20.97 1.64
C ASN A 297 -8.50 -22.04 2.13
N SER A 298 -8.90 -22.95 1.24
CA SER A 298 -9.78 -24.08 1.57
C SER A 298 -9.10 -25.04 2.55
N ILE A 299 -7.80 -25.35 2.35
CA ILE A 299 -7.01 -26.18 3.29
C ILE A 299 -6.95 -25.52 4.67
N ASN A 300 -6.66 -24.21 4.73
CA ASN A 300 -6.56 -23.48 6.00
C ASN A 300 -7.89 -23.37 6.74
N SER A 301 -9.00 -23.31 6.01
CA SER A 301 -10.36 -23.23 6.56
C SER A 301 -10.99 -24.60 6.79
N ASN A 302 -10.26 -25.68 6.49
CA ASN A 302 -10.72 -27.07 6.58
C ASN A 302 -11.98 -27.36 5.74
N GLU A 303 -12.10 -26.68 4.59
CA GLU A 303 -13.18 -26.84 3.63
C GLU A 303 -12.86 -27.93 2.58
N PRO A 304 -13.88 -28.54 1.95
CA PRO A 304 -13.66 -29.51 0.89
C PRO A 304 -12.91 -28.90 -0.30
N VAL A 305 -11.73 -29.46 -0.61
CA VAL A 305 -10.91 -29.02 -1.76
C VAL A 305 -11.38 -29.71 -3.04
N ASN A 306 -11.63 -28.92 -4.11
CA ASN A 306 -11.86 -29.42 -5.46
C ASN A 306 -10.71 -29.02 -6.40
N LEU A 307 -10.03 -30.00 -6.99
CA LEU A 307 -8.89 -29.77 -7.89
C LEU A 307 -9.25 -29.69 -9.39
N THR A 308 -10.53 -29.81 -9.75
CA THR A 308 -10.96 -29.90 -11.15
C THR A 308 -10.58 -28.66 -11.95
N ASP A 309 -10.88 -27.47 -11.41
CA ASP A 309 -10.57 -26.20 -12.07
C ASP A 309 -9.06 -25.97 -12.13
N TYR A 310 -8.34 -26.28 -11.04
CA TYR A 310 -6.88 -26.22 -11.01
C TYR A 310 -6.24 -27.11 -12.08
N SER A 311 -6.68 -28.37 -12.19
CA SER A 311 -6.16 -29.32 -13.19
C SER A 311 -6.40 -28.82 -14.62
N LYS A 312 -7.60 -28.30 -14.89
CA LYS A 312 -7.94 -27.69 -16.18
C LYS A 312 -7.04 -26.50 -16.50
N LYS A 313 -6.87 -25.56 -15.56
CA LYS A 313 -6.03 -24.37 -15.73
C LYS A 313 -4.55 -24.70 -15.90
N LEU A 314 -4.06 -25.72 -15.21
CA LEU A 314 -2.70 -26.21 -15.39
C LEU A 314 -2.48 -26.75 -16.81
N GLN A 315 -3.40 -27.54 -17.34
CA GLN A 315 -3.30 -28.08 -18.71
C GLN A 315 -3.38 -26.97 -19.77
N GLU A 316 -4.31 -26.02 -19.60
CA GLU A 316 -4.42 -24.83 -20.45
C GLU A 316 -3.09 -24.05 -20.45
N LEU A 317 -2.48 -23.84 -19.28
CA LEU A 317 -1.19 -23.15 -19.14
C LEU A 317 -0.05 -23.90 -19.82
N ILE A 318 0.07 -25.21 -19.61
CA ILE A 318 1.09 -26.03 -20.27
C ILE A 318 0.97 -25.89 -21.79
N GLN A 319 -0.25 -25.90 -22.33
CA GLN A 319 -0.47 -25.70 -23.76
C GLN A 319 -0.07 -24.30 -24.22
N ALA A 320 -0.43 -23.25 -23.45
CA ALA A 320 -0.06 -21.87 -23.77
C ALA A 320 1.46 -21.66 -23.78
N ILE A 321 2.20 -22.23 -22.82
CA ILE A 321 3.66 -22.14 -22.76
C ILE A 321 4.29 -22.85 -23.97
N ASN A 322 3.81 -24.05 -24.31
CA ASN A 322 4.31 -24.76 -25.49
C ASN A 322 4.05 -23.98 -26.78
N ASN A 323 2.87 -23.36 -26.93
CA ASN A 323 2.56 -22.51 -28.07
C ASN A 323 3.48 -21.28 -28.14
N TYR A 324 3.78 -20.65 -27.00
CA TYR A 324 4.72 -19.53 -26.93
C TYR A 324 6.10 -19.93 -27.48
N PHE A 325 6.64 -21.10 -27.11
CA PHE A 325 7.91 -21.59 -27.64
C PHE A 325 7.88 -21.86 -29.15
N LEU A 326 6.73 -22.22 -29.72
CA LEU A 326 6.60 -22.41 -31.16
C LEU A 326 6.56 -21.08 -31.93
N THR A 327 6.01 -20.03 -31.33
CA THR A 327 5.89 -18.70 -31.95
C THR A 327 7.14 -17.84 -31.84
N CYS A 328 8.04 -18.16 -30.90
CA CYS A 328 9.26 -17.39 -30.62
C CYS A 328 10.55 -18.00 -31.20
N ASN A 329 10.43 -19.04 -32.05
CA ASN A 329 11.56 -19.68 -32.76
C ASN A 329 11.87 -19.04 -34.12
#